data_AF-A0A0L1JM80-F1
#
_entry.id   AF-A0A0L1JM80-F1
#
_cell.length_a   1.000
_cell.length_b   1.000
_cell.length_c   1.000
_cell.angle_alpha   90.00
_cell.angle_beta   90.00
_cell.angle_gamma   90.00
#
_symmetry.space_group_name_H-M   'P 1'
#
loop_
_entity.id
_entity.type
_entity.pdbx_description
1 polymer ?
#
loop_
_entity_poly.entity_id
_entity_poly.type
_entity_poly.pdbx_seq_one_letter_code
_entity_poly.pdbx_strand_id
1 'polypeptide(L)'
;MILDGLLTDFGLIALSVITTMIVVGLAAGAALQGRSDTQALFPIMFGLSVIGTVAGVTGGTSRDGVVGDIVPAALALIGTVSIYVFGAQPAKDREPLVAFGAAAFALSLGLGYAVGAANRGQSDAYLRILARCDAVFSNDAVLTNDAAFLRAANLWGEACSEVWASDHANTADNARSTEGERHRQALIARAQYELHLLRERISD
;
A
#
# COMPACT_ATOMS: atom_id res chain seq x y z
N MET A 1 -3.77 14.89 -3.07
CA MET A 1 -3.96 13.45 -2.73
C MET A 1 -2.81 12.55 -3.17
N ILE A 2 -2.45 12.43 -4.46
CA ILE A 2 -1.32 11.54 -4.85
C ILE A 2 0.00 11.97 -4.18
N LEU A 3 0.29 13.28 -4.13
CA LEU A 3 1.51 13.80 -3.51
C LEU A 3 1.55 13.55 -1.99
N ASP A 4 0.41 13.62 -1.31
CA ASP A 4 0.29 13.42 0.13
C ASP A 4 0.51 11.95 0.51
N GLY A 5 -0.06 11.03 -0.29
CA GLY A 5 0.20 9.59 -0.15
C GLY A 5 1.68 9.27 -0.36
N LEU A 6 2.28 9.83 -1.42
CA LEU A 6 3.69 9.64 -1.73
C LEU A 6 4.60 10.11 -0.59
N LEU A 7 4.35 11.31 -0.05
CA LEU A 7 5.15 11.87 1.05
C LEU A 7 5.04 11.05 2.32
N THR A 8 3.83 10.56 2.62
CA THR A 8 3.58 9.73 3.81
C THR A 8 4.27 8.37 3.68
N ASP A 9 4.17 7.74 2.51
CA ASP A 9 4.82 6.46 2.23
C ASP A 9 6.35 6.58 2.23
N PHE A 10 6.91 7.63 1.63
CA PHE A 10 8.36 7.88 1.67
C PHE A 10 8.86 8.15 3.09
N GLY A 11 8.09 8.87 3.90
CA GLY A 11 8.43 9.12 5.30
C GLY A 11 8.51 7.83 6.11
N LEU A 12 7.54 6.94 5.92
CA LEU A 12 7.50 5.63 6.58
C LEU A 12 8.64 4.70 6.13
N ILE A 13 8.92 4.67 4.82
CA ILE A 13 10.04 3.92 4.26
C ILE A 13 11.35 4.42 4.87
N ALA A 14 11.59 5.74 4.84
CA ALA A 14 12.79 6.34 5.38
C ALA A 14 12.97 6.03 6.88
N LEU A 15 11.89 6.16 7.67
CA LEU A 15 11.92 5.89 9.10
C LEU A 15 12.25 4.42 9.39
N SER A 16 11.64 3.47 8.68
CA SER A 16 11.94 2.04 8.85
C SER A 16 13.39 1.69 8.50
N VAL A 17 13.94 2.29 7.42
CA VAL A 17 15.34 2.08 7.01
C VAL A 17 16.28 2.68 8.06
N ILE A 18 16.02 3.89 8.54
CA ILE A 18 16.82 4.55 9.58
C ILE A 18 16.81 3.72 10.87
N THR A 19 15.64 3.27 11.33
CA THR A 19 15.53 2.44 12.54
C THR A 19 16.31 1.14 12.37
N THR A 20 16.20 0.48 11.22
CA THR A 20 16.93 -0.77 10.94
C THR A 20 18.44 -0.54 10.92
N MET A 21 18.90 0.54 10.31
CA MET A 21 20.32 0.92 10.25
C MET A 21 20.88 1.24 11.65
N ILE A 22 20.11 1.91 12.50
CA ILE A 22 20.53 2.18 13.89
C ILE A 22 20.62 0.87 14.67
N VAL A 23 19.58 0.04 14.65
CA VAL A 23 19.53 -1.20 15.45
C VAL A 23 20.63 -2.16 15.02
N VAL A 24 20.72 -2.46 13.73
CA VAL A 24 21.70 -3.43 13.22
C VAL A 24 23.11 -2.82 13.20
N GLY A 25 23.25 -1.52 12.97
CA GLY A 25 24.54 -0.83 13.01
C GLY A 25 25.15 -0.81 14.42
N LEU A 26 24.33 -0.60 15.46
CA LEU A 26 24.77 -0.72 16.85
C LEU A 26 25.16 -2.16 17.20
N ALA A 27 24.38 -3.14 16.77
CA ALA A 27 24.69 -4.56 16.98
C ALA A 27 26.00 -4.95 16.27
N ALA A 28 26.19 -4.52 15.02
CA ALA A 28 27.41 -4.76 14.25
C ALA A 28 28.62 -4.05 14.89
N GLY A 29 28.47 -2.81 15.33
CA GLY A 29 29.52 -2.04 16.01
C GLY A 29 29.98 -2.68 17.31
N ALA A 30 29.05 -3.19 18.12
CA ALA A 30 29.36 -3.91 19.35
C ALA A 30 30.03 -5.26 19.08
N ALA A 31 29.57 -5.99 18.06
CA ALA A 31 30.10 -7.33 17.73
C ALA A 31 31.44 -7.31 16.99
N LEU A 32 31.74 -6.25 16.24
CA LEU A 32 32.93 -6.13 15.37
C LEU A 32 33.95 -5.12 15.87
N GLN A 33 33.87 -4.76 17.15
CA GLN A 33 34.76 -3.78 17.77
C GLN A 33 36.23 -4.18 17.55
N GLY A 34 36.99 -3.37 16.81
CA GLY A 34 38.40 -3.62 16.47
C GLY A 34 38.68 -4.20 15.07
N ARG A 35 37.66 -4.47 14.23
CA ARG A 35 37.86 -4.87 12.83
C ARG A 35 37.84 -3.64 11.89
N SER A 36 38.85 -3.52 11.01
CA SER A 36 38.95 -2.37 10.09
C SER A 36 37.96 -2.40 8.93
N ASP A 37 37.31 -3.54 8.68
CA ASP A 37 36.48 -3.77 7.48
C ASP A 37 34.99 -3.40 7.67
N THR A 38 34.67 -2.69 8.75
CA THR A 38 33.29 -2.27 9.08
C THR A 38 32.73 -1.23 8.11
N GLN A 39 33.57 -0.52 7.36
CA GLN A 39 33.14 0.51 6.42
C GLN A 39 32.36 -0.04 5.23
N ALA A 40 32.72 -1.23 4.73
CA ALA A 40 32.02 -1.87 3.62
C ALA A 40 30.63 -2.41 4.02
N LEU A 41 30.38 -2.56 5.32
CA LEU A 41 29.18 -3.17 5.87
C LEU A 41 27.97 -2.22 5.81
N PHE A 42 28.21 -0.92 6.00
CA PHE A 42 27.19 0.13 5.95
C PHE A 42 26.43 0.23 4.61
N PRO A 43 27.09 0.37 3.44
CA PRO A 43 26.38 0.51 2.17
C PRO A 43 25.58 -0.76 1.81
N ILE A 44 26.07 -1.93 2.19
CA ILE A 44 25.39 -3.21 1.95
C ILE A 44 24.15 -3.32 2.82
N MET A 45 24.26 -3.02 4.11
CA MET A 45 23.11 -2.98 5.01
C MET A 45 22.07 -1.96 4.55
N PHE A 46 22.50 -0.79 4.09
CA PHE A 46 21.60 0.24 3.58
C PHE A 46 20.81 -0.27 2.37
N GLY A 47 21.50 -0.83 1.37
CA GLY A 47 20.87 -1.38 0.18
C GLY A 47 19.87 -2.49 0.50
N LEU A 48 20.26 -3.44 1.36
CA LEU A 48 19.38 -4.53 1.80
C LEU A 48 18.18 -4.01 2.60
N SER A 49 18.37 -2.98 3.44
CA SER A 49 17.28 -2.39 4.22
C SER A 49 16.25 -1.69 3.31
N VAL A 50 16.71 -0.95 2.30
CA VAL A 50 15.82 -0.31 1.33
C VAL A 50 15.02 -1.36 0.56
N ILE A 51 15.68 -2.40 0.04
CA ILE A 51 15.00 -3.48 -0.69
C ILE A 51 14.00 -4.21 0.23
N GLY A 52 14.42 -4.55 1.45
CA GLY A 52 13.57 -5.22 2.44
C GLY A 52 12.34 -4.38 2.79
N THR A 53 12.50 -3.10 3.12
CA THR A 53 11.38 -2.20 3.39
C THR A 53 10.42 -2.09 2.20
N VAL A 54 10.92 -1.88 0.98
CA VAL A 54 10.05 -1.74 -0.21
C VAL A 54 9.28 -3.04 -0.48
N ALA A 55 9.94 -4.19 -0.37
CA ALA A 55 9.28 -5.49 -0.50
C ALA A 55 8.26 -5.72 0.63
N GLY A 56 8.58 -5.28 1.84
CA GLY A 56 7.69 -5.39 3.00
C GLY A 56 6.44 -4.56 2.83
N VAL A 57 6.58 -3.27 2.50
CA VAL A 57 5.45 -2.35 2.31
C VAL A 57 4.55 -2.84 1.17
N THR A 58 5.12 -3.19 0.02
CA THR A 58 4.35 -3.70 -1.12
C THR A 58 3.66 -5.03 -0.81
N GLY A 59 4.33 -5.92 -0.07
CA GLY A 59 3.72 -7.15 0.44
C GLY A 59 2.59 -6.90 1.43
N GLY A 60 2.76 -5.96 2.36
CA GLY A 60 1.77 -5.64 3.38
C GLY A 60 0.52 -4.96 2.84
N THR A 61 0.66 -4.13 1.79
CA THR A 61 -0.47 -3.45 1.15
C THR A 61 -1.23 -4.34 0.16
N SER A 62 -0.62 -5.40 -0.34
CA SER A 62 -1.24 -6.29 -1.34
C SER A 62 -2.32 -7.20 -0.74
N ARG A 63 -3.49 -7.26 -1.42
CA ARG A 63 -4.60 -8.15 -1.05
C ARG A 63 -4.55 -9.52 -1.70
N ASP A 64 -4.01 -9.58 -2.92
CA ASP A 64 -3.96 -10.80 -3.72
C ASP A 64 -2.80 -11.70 -3.29
N GLY A 65 -2.83 -12.95 -3.77
CA GLY A 65 -1.82 -14.00 -3.55
C GLY A 65 -0.37 -13.63 -3.86
N VAL A 66 -0.12 -12.39 -4.28
CA VAL A 66 1.19 -11.72 -4.36
C VAL A 66 2.00 -11.86 -3.07
N VAL A 67 1.36 -11.87 -1.89
CA VAL A 67 2.08 -12.16 -0.63
C VAL A 67 2.71 -13.56 -0.66
N GLY A 68 2.00 -14.51 -1.27
CA GLY A 68 2.45 -15.88 -1.48
C GLY A 68 3.57 -16.02 -2.51
N ASP A 69 3.79 -15.03 -3.38
CA ASP A 69 4.88 -15.04 -4.36
C ASP A 69 6.09 -14.22 -3.89
N ILE A 70 5.85 -13.05 -3.26
CA ILE A 70 6.91 -12.14 -2.80
C ILE A 70 7.68 -12.74 -1.63
N VAL A 71 7.00 -13.34 -0.65
CA VAL A 71 7.68 -13.87 0.54
C VAL A 71 8.63 -15.02 0.16
N PRO A 72 8.22 -16.03 -0.63
CA PRO A 72 9.14 -17.06 -1.12
C PRO A 72 10.24 -16.51 -2.02
N ALA A 73 9.95 -15.52 -2.88
CA ALA A 73 10.98 -14.90 -3.72
C ALA A 73 12.04 -14.17 -2.87
N ALA A 74 11.61 -13.44 -1.84
CA ALA A 74 12.50 -12.77 -0.90
C ALA A 74 13.34 -13.78 -0.12
N LEU A 75 12.73 -14.84 0.41
CA LEU A 75 13.44 -15.91 1.12
C LEU A 75 14.40 -16.68 0.20
N ALA A 76 14.01 -16.94 -1.04
CA ALA A 76 14.87 -17.57 -2.05
C ALA A 76 16.06 -16.68 -2.39
N LEU A 77 15.86 -15.37 -2.49
CA LEU A 77 16.94 -14.41 -2.70
C LEU A 77 17.91 -14.39 -1.52
N ILE A 78 17.43 -14.31 -0.28
CA ILE A 78 18.29 -14.40 0.92
C ILE A 78 19.03 -15.73 0.96
N GLY A 79 18.34 -16.84 0.67
CA GLY A 79 18.93 -18.17 0.65
C GLY A 79 20.03 -18.29 -0.41
N THR A 80 19.78 -17.79 -1.61
CA THR A 80 20.75 -17.79 -2.72
C THR A 80 21.95 -16.91 -2.40
N VAL A 81 21.73 -15.71 -1.83
CA VAL A 81 22.81 -14.82 -1.39
C VAL A 81 23.63 -15.49 -0.28
N SER A 82 22.98 -16.15 0.67
CA SER A 82 23.67 -16.88 1.74
C SER A 82 24.53 -18.00 1.17
N ILE A 83 23.97 -18.85 0.29
CA ILE A 83 24.71 -19.94 -0.37
C ILE A 83 25.86 -19.38 -1.22
N TYR A 84 25.65 -18.30 -1.96
CA TYR A 84 26.68 -17.70 -2.79
C TYR A 84 27.85 -17.20 -1.94
N VAL A 85 27.59 -16.52 -0.82
CA VAL A 85 28.67 -16.00 0.02
C VAL A 85 29.39 -17.13 0.76
N PHE A 86 28.69 -18.15 1.25
CA PHE A 86 29.32 -19.30 1.90
C PHE A 86 30.03 -20.25 0.91
N GLY A 87 29.55 -20.35 -0.32
CA GLY A 87 30.05 -21.29 -1.33
C GLY A 87 31.16 -20.74 -2.23
N ALA A 88 31.16 -19.43 -2.53
CA ALA A 88 32.11 -18.86 -3.48
C ALA A 88 33.52 -18.68 -2.88
N GLN A 89 33.64 -18.29 -1.61
CA GLN A 89 34.93 -18.12 -0.93
C GLN A 89 34.78 -18.36 0.59
N PRO A 90 35.37 -19.42 1.17
CA PRO A 90 35.42 -19.63 2.61
C PRO A 90 36.44 -18.70 3.27
N ALA A 91 36.24 -17.39 3.13
CA ALA A 91 37.03 -16.38 3.84
C ALA A 91 36.38 -16.15 5.20
N LYS A 92 37.00 -16.70 6.26
CA LYS A 92 36.63 -16.55 7.69
C LYS A 92 36.35 -15.11 8.13
N ASP A 93 36.84 -14.15 7.37
CA ASP A 93 36.77 -12.72 7.71
C ASP A 93 35.46 -12.06 7.24
N ARG A 94 34.73 -12.68 6.31
CA ARG A 94 33.48 -12.14 5.71
C ARG A 94 32.18 -12.72 6.29
N GLU A 95 32.29 -13.71 7.16
CA GLU A 95 31.17 -14.36 7.84
C GLU A 95 30.19 -13.39 8.54
N PRO A 96 30.62 -12.35 9.29
CA PRO A 96 29.68 -11.46 9.97
C PRO A 96 28.88 -10.57 9.01
N LEU A 97 29.44 -10.27 7.82
CA LEU A 97 28.83 -9.35 6.87
C LEU A 97 27.51 -9.91 6.32
N VAL A 98 27.45 -11.22 6.10
CA VAL A 98 26.22 -11.92 5.67
C VAL A 98 25.18 -11.91 6.77
N ALA A 99 25.58 -12.21 8.00
CA ALA A 99 24.66 -12.28 9.14
C ALA A 99 23.99 -10.91 9.41
N PHE A 100 24.78 -9.83 9.43
CA PHE A 100 24.23 -8.48 9.63
C PHE A 100 23.40 -8.01 8.43
N GLY A 101 23.81 -8.35 7.20
CA GLY A 101 23.00 -8.06 6.00
C GLY A 101 21.65 -8.76 6.01
N ALA A 102 21.62 -10.06 6.34
CA ALA A 102 20.39 -10.82 6.46
C ALA A 102 19.50 -10.32 7.60
N ALA A 103 20.08 -9.94 8.74
CA ALA A 103 19.35 -9.35 9.86
C ALA A 103 18.74 -7.98 9.50
N ALA A 104 19.48 -7.12 8.82
CA ALA A 104 18.99 -5.84 8.32
C ALA A 104 17.85 -6.03 7.32
N PHE A 105 18.01 -6.96 6.37
CA PHE A 105 16.94 -7.30 5.43
C PHE A 105 15.68 -7.81 6.15
N ALA A 106 15.82 -8.75 7.08
CA ALA A 106 14.68 -9.34 7.78
C ALA A 106 13.92 -8.32 8.64
N LEU A 107 14.64 -7.45 9.37
CA LEU A 107 14.04 -6.39 10.19
C LEU A 107 13.32 -5.34 9.33
N SER A 108 13.97 -4.87 8.26
CA SER A 108 13.36 -3.90 7.35
C SER A 108 12.14 -4.47 6.62
N LEU A 109 12.19 -5.73 6.18
CA LEU A 109 11.05 -6.44 5.60
C LEU A 109 9.88 -6.54 6.59
N GLY A 110 10.15 -6.95 7.83
CA GLY A 110 9.12 -7.09 8.86
C GLY A 110 8.47 -5.75 9.23
N LEU A 111 9.28 -4.70 9.40
CA LEU A 111 8.77 -3.35 9.69
C LEU A 111 7.96 -2.79 8.50
N GLY A 112 8.49 -2.92 7.28
CA GLY A 112 7.79 -2.52 6.06
C GLY A 112 6.45 -3.24 5.92
N TYR A 113 6.43 -4.55 6.18
CA TYR A 113 5.21 -5.36 6.13
C TYR A 113 4.18 -4.92 7.18
N ALA A 114 4.60 -4.71 8.43
CA ALA A 114 3.71 -4.25 9.49
C ALA A 114 3.08 -2.90 9.15
N VAL A 115 3.86 -1.96 8.60
CA VAL A 115 3.37 -0.66 8.13
C VAL A 115 2.40 -0.82 6.96
N GLY A 116 2.76 -1.61 5.94
CA GLY A 116 1.88 -1.86 4.79
C GLY A 116 0.55 -2.51 5.20
N ALA A 117 0.60 -3.45 6.13
CA ALA A 117 -0.59 -4.12 6.67
C ALA A 117 -1.48 -3.17 7.50
N ALA A 118 -0.89 -2.21 8.23
CA ALA A 118 -1.66 -1.20 8.95
C ALA A 118 -2.44 -0.29 7.99
N ASN A 119 -1.84 0.10 6.86
CA ASN A 119 -2.50 0.91 5.84
C ASN A 119 -3.62 0.15 5.12
N ARG A 120 -3.49 -1.18 4.97
CA ARG A 120 -4.54 -2.02 4.38
C ARG A 120 -5.89 -1.87 5.08
N GLY A 121 -5.91 -1.69 6.40
CA GLY A 121 -7.15 -1.52 7.16
C GLY A 121 -8.03 -0.37 6.65
N GLN A 122 -7.42 0.74 6.24
CA GLN A 122 -8.13 1.91 5.72
C GLN A 122 -8.70 1.63 4.33
N SER A 123 -7.91 1.03 3.44
CA SER A 123 -8.38 0.64 2.10
C SER A 123 -9.48 -0.43 2.17
N ASP A 124 -9.40 -1.35 3.13
CA ASP A 124 -10.42 -2.38 3.40
C ASP A 124 -11.71 -1.78 3.97
N ALA A 125 -11.62 -0.75 4.80
CA ALA A 125 -12.79 0.00 5.25
C ALA A 125 -13.44 0.75 4.09
N TYR A 126 -12.65 1.47 3.29
CA TYR A 126 -13.14 2.22 2.14
C TYR A 126 -13.89 1.33 1.13
N LEU A 127 -13.27 0.22 0.69
CA LEU A 127 -13.91 -0.69 -0.27
C LEU A 127 -15.15 -1.39 0.31
N ARG A 128 -15.19 -1.64 1.63
CA ARG A 128 -16.40 -2.16 2.29
C ARG A 128 -17.53 -1.15 2.28
N ILE A 129 -17.24 0.13 2.51
CA ILE A 129 -18.24 1.20 2.45
C ILE A 129 -18.76 1.34 1.01
N LEU A 130 -17.86 1.39 0.02
CA LEU A 130 -18.24 1.45 -1.40
C LEU A 130 -19.17 0.29 -1.79
N ALA A 131 -18.80 -0.95 -1.47
CA ALA A 131 -19.62 -2.12 -1.76
C ALA A 131 -20.98 -2.08 -1.06
N ARG A 132 -21.04 -1.50 0.14
CA ARG A 132 -22.30 -1.32 0.88
C ARG A 132 -23.17 -0.24 0.25
N CYS A 133 -22.59 0.89 -0.15
CA CYS A 133 -23.27 1.96 -0.86
C CYS A 133 -23.87 1.44 -2.17
N ASP A 134 -23.08 0.71 -2.96
CA ASP A 134 -23.53 0.09 -4.20
C ASP A 134 -24.72 -0.84 -3.93
N ALA A 135 -24.59 -1.78 -2.98
CA ALA A 135 -25.67 -2.71 -2.65
C ALA A 135 -26.97 -2.03 -2.13
N VAL A 136 -26.87 -0.88 -1.47
CA VAL A 136 -28.04 -0.13 -0.96
C VAL A 136 -28.70 0.66 -2.09
N PHE A 137 -27.93 1.35 -2.91
CA PHE A 137 -28.43 2.24 -3.95
C PHE A 137 -28.64 1.55 -5.32
N SER A 138 -28.23 0.29 -5.46
CA SER A 138 -28.56 -0.57 -6.60
C SER A 138 -29.81 -1.43 -6.34
N ASN A 139 -30.43 -1.33 -5.16
CA ASN A 139 -31.56 -2.17 -4.79
C ASN A 139 -32.88 -1.53 -5.25
N ASP A 140 -33.57 -2.19 -6.19
CA ASP A 140 -34.85 -1.73 -6.73
C ASP A 140 -35.90 -1.45 -5.64
N ALA A 141 -35.94 -2.22 -4.56
CA ALA A 141 -36.90 -2.00 -3.47
C ALA A 141 -36.63 -0.70 -2.68
N VAL A 142 -35.36 -0.24 -2.66
CA VAL A 142 -34.99 1.04 -2.07
C VAL A 142 -35.29 2.18 -3.05
N LEU A 143 -35.01 1.99 -4.34
CA LEU A 143 -35.19 3.00 -5.38
C LEU A 143 -36.66 3.26 -5.74
N THR A 144 -37.51 2.25 -5.66
CA THR A 144 -38.95 2.35 -5.99
C THR A 144 -39.82 2.87 -4.84
N ASN A 145 -39.25 3.02 -3.64
CA ASN A 145 -39.98 3.46 -2.44
C ASN A 145 -39.33 4.71 -1.85
N ASP A 146 -39.99 5.87 -2.02
CA ASP A 146 -39.48 7.18 -1.58
C ASP A 146 -39.11 7.22 -0.09
N ALA A 147 -39.90 6.57 0.77
CA ALA A 147 -39.63 6.54 2.21
C ALA A 147 -38.38 5.70 2.53
N ALA A 148 -38.17 4.59 1.81
CA ALA A 148 -36.97 3.76 1.95
C ALA A 148 -35.74 4.50 1.41
N PHE A 149 -35.87 5.15 0.25
CA PHE A 149 -34.81 5.97 -0.34
C PHE A 149 -34.38 7.11 0.57
N LEU A 150 -35.33 7.90 1.10
CA LEU A 150 -35.01 9.01 2.01
C LEU A 150 -34.34 8.53 3.30
N ARG A 151 -34.75 7.38 3.85
CA ARG A 151 -34.10 6.80 5.03
C ARG A 151 -32.67 6.32 4.68
N ALA A 152 -32.48 5.68 3.54
CA ALA A 152 -31.15 5.27 3.08
C ALA A 152 -30.24 6.47 2.83
N ALA A 153 -30.75 7.52 2.17
CA ALA A 153 -30.03 8.76 1.90
C ALA A 153 -29.67 9.51 3.20
N ASN A 154 -30.55 9.55 4.21
CA ASN A 154 -30.22 10.19 5.49
C ASN A 154 -29.19 9.41 6.30
N LEU A 155 -29.19 8.07 6.23
CA LEU A 155 -28.26 7.24 6.99
C LEU A 155 -26.89 7.09 6.31
N TRP A 156 -26.86 7.02 4.99
CA TRP A 156 -25.67 6.66 4.22
C TRP A 156 -25.26 7.72 3.20
N GLY A 157 -26.09 8.74 2.95
CA GLY A 157 -25.87 9.70 1.86
C GLY A 157 -24.57 10.47 1.98
N GLU A 158 -24.22 10.96 3.18
CA GLU A 158 -22.96 11.68 3.41
C GLU A 158 -21.75 10.78 3.11
N ALA A 159 -21.68 9.62 3.78
CA ALA A 159 -20.60 8.65 3.59
C ALA A 159 -20.49 8.15 2.14
N CYS A 160 -21.61 7.84 1.48
CA CYS A 160 -21.60 7.37 0.10
C CYS A 160 -21.26 8.48 -0.89
N SER A 161 -21.66 9.73 -0.63
CA SER A 161 -21.35 10.87 -1.48
C SER A 161 -19.85 11.18 -1.49
N GLU A 162 -19.19 11.13 -0.33
CA GLU A 162 -17.74 11.34 -0.21
C GLU A 162 -16.95 10.23 -0.91
N VAL A 163 -17.37 8.98 -0.70
CA VAL A 163 -16.73 7.81 -1.31
C VAL A 163 -16.92 7.81 -2.83
N TRP A 164 -18.12 8.10 -3.35
CA TRP A 164 -18.33 8.18 -4.80
C TRP A 164 -17.60 9.37 -5.43
N ALA A 165 -17.55 10.53 -4.77
CA ALA A 165 -16.78 11.67 -5.25
C ALA A 165 -15.29 11.31 -5.40
N SER A 166 -14.75 10.60 -4.42
CA SER A 166 -13.36 10.11 -4.44
C SER A 166 -13.14 9.06 -5.54
N ASP A 167 -14.07 8.12 -5.70
CA ASP A 167 -14.01 7.09 -6.75
C ASP A 167 -14.09 7.69 -8.16
N HIS A 168 -14.93 8.70 -8.35
CA HIS A 168 -15.08 9.40 -9.64
C HIS A 168 -13.83 10.23 -9.96
N ALA A 169 -13.22 10.89 -8.96
CA ALA A 169 -11.96 11.60 -9.15
C ALA A 169 -10.85 10.64 -9.60
N ASN A 170 -10.71 9.49 -8.95
CA ASN A 170 -9.73 8.46 -9.31
C ASN A 170 -10.01 7.87 -10.71
N THR A 171 -11.29 7.63 -11.04
CA THR A 171 -11.67 7.10 -12.35
C THR A 171 -11.47 8.13 -13.46
N ALA A 172 -11.66 9.43 -13.21
CA ALA A 172 -11.39 10.47 -14.19
C ALA A 172 -9.89 10.59 -14.53
N ASP A 173 -9.02 10.43 -13.52
CA ASP A 173 -7.57 10.41 -13.73
C ASP A 173 -7.13 9.15 -14.51
N ASN A 174 -7.75 8.00 -14.23
CA ASN A 174 -7.51 6.76 -14.99
C ASN A 174 -8.14 6.79 -16.40
N ALA A 175 -9.30 7.43 -16.59
CA ALA A 175 -10.01 7.58 -17.87
C ALA A 175 -9.31 8.55 -18.83
N ARG A 176 -8.40 9.41 -18.34
CA ARG A 176 -7.47 10.13 -19.22
C ARG A 176 -6.52 9.18 -19.97
N SER A 177 -6.38 7.93 -19.52
CA SER A 177 -5.60 6.90 -20.20
C SER A 177 -6.39 6.06 -21.22
N THR A 178 -7.73 6.07 -21.23
CA THR A 178 -8.54 5.25 -22.16
C THR A 178 -9.77 5.99 -22.68
N GLU A 179 -9.79 6.26 -23.99
CA GLU A 179 -10.79 7.08 -24.68
C GLU A 179 -12.24 6.55 -24.61
N GLY A 180 -12.42 5.25 -24.32
CA GLY A 180 -13.74 4.62 -24.17
C GLY A 180 -14.49 4.99 -22.89
N GLU A 181 -13.79 5.29 -21.78
CA GLU A 181 -14.42 5.54 -20.48
C GLU A 181 -15.08 6.94 -20.41
N ARG A 182 -14.53 7.90 -21.18
CA ARG A 182 -15.08 9.28 -21.28
C ARG A 182 -16.52 9.30 -21.79
N HIS A 183 -16.88 8.37 -22.67
CA HIS A 183 -18.24 8.33 -23.21
C HIS A 183 -19.26 7.83 -22.18
N ARG A 184 -18.86 6.89 -21.31
CA ARG A 184 -19.68 6.40 -20.19
C ARG A 184 -19.87 7.45 -19.11
N GLN A 185 -18.81 8.18 -18.74
CA GLN A 185 -18.90 9.25 -17.75
C GLN A 185 -19.78 10.42 -18.21
N ALA A 186 -19.73 10.77 -19.51
CA ALA A 186 -20.60 11.80 -20.08
C ALA A 186 -22.10 11.42 -20.00
N LEU A 187 -22.43 10.13 -20.08
CA LEU A 187 -23.82 9.66 -19.96
C LEU A 187 -24.33 9.72 -18.51
N ILE A 188 -23.50 9.36 -17.54
CA ILE A 188 -23.87 9.39 -16.10
C ILE A 188 -24.04 10.84 -15.62
N ALA A 189 -23.11 11.74 -15.96
CA ALA A 189 -23.22 13.15 -15.62
C ALA A 189 -24.48 13.81 -16.22
N ARG A 190 -24.83 13.42 -17.45
CA ARG A 190 -26.05 13.89 -18.10
C ARG A 190 -27.31 13.38 -17.38
N ALA A 191 -27.32 12.13 -16.94
CA ALA A 191 -28.44 11.56 -16.18
C ALA A 191 -28.63 12.24 -14.82
N GLN A 192 -27.54 12.56 -14.11
CA GLN A 192 -27.61 13.28 -12.83
C GLN A 192 -28.14 14.71 -12.98
N TYR A 193 -27.76 15.40 -14.06
CA TYR A 193 -28.26 16.75 -14.35
C TYR A 193 -29.76 16.76 -14.66
N GLU A 194 -30.24 15.81 -15.46
CA GLU A 194 -31.67 15.64 -15.76
C GLU A 194 -32.48 15.36 -14.49
N LEU A 195 -31.97 14.51 -13.60
CA LEU A 195 -32.58 14.24 -12.29
C LEU A 195 -32.67 15.49 -11.40
N HIS A 196 -31.63 16.33 -11.41
CA HIS A 196 -31.65 17.58 -10.65
C HIS A 196 -32.70 18.55 -11.20
N LEU A 197 -32.82 18.68 -12.52
CA LEU A 197 -33.82 19.53 -13.15
C LEU A 197 -35.27 19.04 -12.94
N LEU A 198 -35.47 17.72 -12.86
CA LEU A 198 -36.77 17.16 -12.50
C LEU A 198 -37.14 17.46 -11.04
N ARG A 199 -36.14 17.47 -10.14
CA ARG A 199 -36.34 17.82 -8.74
C ARG A 199 -36.80 19.26 -8.55
N GLU A 200 -36.19 20.22 -9.25
CA GLU A 200 -36.61 21.62 -9.20
C GLU A 200 -38.02 21.83 -9.73
N ARG A 201 -38.43 21.08 -10.77
CA ARG A 201 -39.78 21.17 -11.34
C ARG A 201 -40.89 20.60 -10.45
N ILE A 202 -40.56 19.74 -9.49
CA ILE A 202 -41.53 19.18 -8.55
C ILE A 202 -41.65 20.04 -7.28
N SER A 203 -40.67 20.93 -7.02
CA SER A 203 -40.70 21.85 -5.88
C SER A 203 -41.45 23.16 -6.12
N ASP A 204 -41.83 23.45 -7.35
CA ASP A 204 -42.72 24.56 -7.76
C ASP A 204 -44.17 24.08 -7.90
#